data_AF-A0A833DNN1-F1
#
_entry.id   AF-A0A833DNN1-F1
#
_cell.length_a   1.000
_cell.length_b   1.000
_cell.length_c   1.000
_cell.angle_alpha   90.00
_cell.angle_beta   90.00
_cell.angle_gamma   90.00
#
_symmetry.space_group_name_H-M   'P 1'
#
loop_
_entity.id
_entity.type
_entity.pdbx_description
1 polymer ?
#
loop_
_entity_poly.entity_id
_entity_poly.type
_entity_poly.pdbx_seq_one_letter_code
_entity_poly.pdbx_strand_id
1 'polypeptide(L)'
;MHLSWDWRLARIFDDEGEVVDESIWNVGRNPATVASRVSLLSKGRKTDEARRLAERFPDAIETPVHELSTGWWPQLLDEEVELLQKATLVIARAGVAAASSDPDRRLEHLVGAGDEMRATWTTLEARVIEWAGLFLPEIDLDGQRDGIPIAIAEATSLESAAEALHTVSSP
;
A
#
# COMPACT_ATOMS: atom_id res chain seq x y z
N MET A 1 28.85 -27.71 -14.25
CA MET A 1 29.10 -26.80 -13.10
C MET A 1 27.93 -25.83 -12.92
N HIS A 2 27.36 -25.80 -11.72
CA HIS A 2 26.14 -25.04 -11.40
C HIS A 2 26.40 -24.03 -10.29
N LEU A 3 25.98 -22.77 -10.49
CA LEU A 3 26.03 -21.72 -9.47
C LEU A 3 24.64 -21.53 -8.85
N SER A 4 24.54 -21.72 -7.55
CA SER A 4 23.31 -21.51 -6.79
C SER A 4 23.56 -20.67 -5.55
N TRP A 5 22.59 -19.85 -5.16
CA TRP A 5 22.72 -18.99 -4.00
C TRP A 5 21.37 -18.69 -3.34
N ASP A 6 21.44 -18.41 -2.04
CA ASP A 6 20.34 -17.86 -1.27
C ASP A 6 20.83 -16.63 -0.48
N TRP A 7 20.09 -16.22 0.55
CA TRP A 7 20.45 -15.06 1.35
C TRP A 7 21.66 -15.34 2.26
N ARG A 8 21.98 -16.60 2.57
CA ARG A 8 23.05 -17.04 3.47
C ARG A 8 24.38 -17.22 2.78
N LEU A 9 24.37 -17.82 1.58
CA LEU A 9 25.58 -18.27 0.90
C LEU A 9 25.37 -18.48 -0.60
N ALA A 10 26.48 -18.70 -1.30
CA ALA A 10 26.52 -19.17 -2.68
C ALA A 10 27.44 -20.40 -2.79
N ARG A 11 27.12 -21.34 -3.69
CA ARG A 11 27.91 -22.55 -3.96
C ARG A 11 28.06 -22.79 -5.46
N ILE A 12 29.19 -23.39 -5.83
CA ILE A 12 29.40 -24.05 -7.12
C ILE A 12 29.30 -25.55 -6.89
N PHE A 13 28.46 -26.21 -7.68
CA PHE A 13 28.38 -27.66 -7.76
C PHE A 13 29.00 -28.15 -9.07
N ASP A 14 29.61 -29.34 -9.06
CA ASP A 14 29.87 -30.09 -10.28
C ASP A 14 28.62 -30.84 -10.75
N ASP A 15 28.77 -31.69 -11.77
CA ASP A 15 27.63 -32.38 -12.39
C ASP A 15 27.17 -33.58 -11.54
N GLU A 16 28.02 -34.04 -10.62
CA GLU A 16 27.75 -35.08 -9.62
C GLU A 16 27.09 -34.53 -8.35
N GLY A 17 27.08 -33.21 -8.16
CA GLY A 17 26.48 -32.53 -7.01
C GLY A 17 27.43 -32.26 -5.86
N GLU A 18 28.73 -32.45 -6.07
CA GLU A 18 29.75 -32.13 -5.08
C GLU A 18 30.03 -30.63 -5.07
N VAL A 19 30.31 -30.10 -3.87
CA VAL A 19 30.61 -28.67 -3.70
C VAL A 19 32.05 -28.41 -4.14
N VAL A 20 32.20 -27.78 -5.31
CA VAL A 20 33.49 -27.35 -5.85
C VAL A 20 34.00 -26.10 -5.12
N ASP A 21 33.09 -25.18 -4.79
CA ASP A 21 33.42 -23.99 -4.01
C ASP A 21 32.21 -23.44 -3.25
N GLU A 22 32.47 -22.73 -2.16
CA GLU A 22 31.46 -22.12 -1.32
C GLU A 22 31.90 -20.73 -0.84
N SER A 23 30.94 -19.81 -0.83
CA SER A 23 31.10 -18.51 -0.21
C SER A 23 29.94 -18.21 0.74
N ILE A 24 30.23 -18.13 2.04
CA ILE A 24 29.25 -17.88 3.10
C ILE A 24 29.25 -16.41 3.49
N TRP A 25 28.06 -15.83 3.67
CA TRP A 25 27.91 -14.51 4.27
C TRP A 25 27.91 -14.63 5.81
N ASN A 26 29.00 -14.25 6.46
CA ASN A 26 29.22 -14.50 7.90
C ASN A 26 29.17 -13.24 8.79
N VAL A 27 29.18 -12.03 8.22
CA VAL A 27 29.26 -10.77 9.00
C VAL A 27 27.94 -10.00 8.97
N GLY A 28 27.53 -9.45 10.13
CA GLY A 28 26.46 -8.46 10.21
C GLY A 28 25.04 -9.02 10.01
N ARG A 29 24.83 -10.31 10.31
CA ARG A 29 23.52 -10.96 10.23
C ARG A 29 22.56 -10.39 11.27
N ASN A 30 21.58 -9.62 10.81
CA ASN A 30 20.47 -9.12 11.61
C ASN A 30 19.20 -9.05 10.73
N PRO A 31 18.00 -8.87 11.29
CA PRO A 31 16.76 -8.89 10.52
C PRO A 31 16.72 -7.88 9.35
N ALA A 32 17.30 -6.70 9.53
CA ALA A 32 17.32 -5.66 8.50
C ALA A 32 18.26 -6.00 7.33
N THR A 33 19.46 -6.52 7.63
CA THR A 33 20.43 -6.93 6.61
C THR A 33 19.95 -8.16 5.84
N VAL A 34 19.31 -9.12 6.52
CA VAL A 34 18.64 -10.26 5.86
C VAL A 34 17.49 -9.78 4.98
N ALA A 35 16.63 -8.89 5.47
CA ALA A 35 15.52 -8.34 4.68
C ALA A 35 16.00 -7.67 3.38
N SER A 36 17.10 -6.90 3.46
CA SER A 36 17.73 -6.28 2.29
C SER A 36 18.20 -7.34 1.28
N ARG A 37 18.87 -8.39 1.75
CA ARG A 37 19.36 -9.48 0.88
C ARG A 37 18.22 -10.27 0.25
N VAL A 38 17.18 -10.61 1.01
CA VAL A 38 15.98 -11.27 0.46
C VAL A 38 15.28 -10.38 -0.58
N SER A 39 15.23 -9.06 -0.37
CA SER A 39 14.70 -8.11 -1.36
C SER A 39 15.56 -8.01 -2.63
N LEU A 40 16.89 -8.18 -2.52
CA LEU A 40 17.76 -8.30 -3.70
C LEU A 40 17.44 -9.56 -4.49
N LEU A 41 17.28 -10.70 -3.80
CA LEU A 41 16.95 -11.98 -4.43
C LEU A 41 15.60 -11.93 -5.14
N SER A 42 14.57 -11.32 -4.54
CA SER A 42 13.25 -11.19 -5.17
C SER A 42 13.27 -10.31 -6.43
N LYS A 43 14.31 -9.48 -6.62
CA LYS A 43 14.56 -8.68 -7.83
C LYS A 43 15.49 -9.39 -8.82
N GLY A 44 15.81 -10.67 -8.60
CA GLY A 44 16.73 -11.44 -9.45
C GLY A 44 18.19 -10.99 -9.35
N ARG A 45 18.59 -10.30 -8.27
CA ARG A 45 19.96 -9.78 -8.12
C ARG A 45 20.84 -10.80 -7.39
N LYS A 46 22.10 -10.91 -7.85
CA LYS A 46 23.14 -11.69 -7.17
C LYS A 46 23.56 -11.02 -5.86
N THR A 47 23.76 -11.86 -4.84
CA THR A 47 24.46 -11.47 -3.60
C THR A 47 25.95 -11.27 -3.89
N ASP A 48 26.68 -10.68 -2.93
CA ASP A 48 28.12 -10.48 -3.08
C ASP A 48 28.88 -11.80 -3.15
N GLU A 49 28.40 -12.82 -2.42
CA GLU A 49 28.91 -14.19 -2.46
C GLU A 49 28.74 -14.79 -3.87
N ALA A 50 27.54 -14.68 -4.44
CA ALA A 50 27.25 -15.18 -5.77
C ALA A 50 28.03 -14.44 -6.86
N ARG A 51 28.24 -13.12 -6.70
CA ARG A 51 29.05 -12.33 -7.63
C ARG A 51 30.52 -12.77 -7.61
N ARG A 52 31.09 -12.94 -6.40
CA ARG A 52 32.46 -13.43 -6.25
C ARG A 52 32.66 -14.81 -6.87
N LEU A 53 31.69 -15.72 -6.74
CA LEU A 53 31.77 -17.03 -7.37
C LEU A 53 31.58 -16.97 -8.89
N ALA A 54 30.67 -16.15 -9.39
CA ALA A 54 30.49 -15.96 -10.84
C ALA A 54 31.75 -15.39 -11.52
N GLU A 55 32.47 -14.48 -10.85
CA GLU A 55 33.74 -13.94 -11.35
C GLU A 55 34.85 -15.01 -11.41
N ARG A 56 34.86 -15.93 -10.45
CA ARG A 56 35.84 -17.03 -10.38
C ARG A 56 35.52 -18.20 -11.31
N PHE A 57 34.24 -18.42 -11.60
CA PHE A 57 33.73 -19.51 -12.43
C PHE A 57 32.79 -18.92 -13.51
N PRO A 58 33.34 -18.23 -14.51
CA PRO A 58 32.53 -17.52 -15.51
C PRO A 58 31.68 -18.45 -16.38
N ASP A 59 32.07 -19.71 -16.50
CA ASP A 59 31.35 -20.73 -17.29
C ASP A 59 30.28 -21.48 -16.47
N ALA A 60 30.09 -21.15 -15.19
CA ALA A 60 29.10 -21.82 -14.34
C ALA A 60 27.66 -21.42 -14.71
N ILE A 61 26.77 -22.41 -14.78
CA ILE A 61 25.36 -22.20 -15.13
C ILE A 61 24.59 -21.77 -13.87
N GLU A 62 23.99 -20.58 -13.91
CA GLU A 62 23.11 -20.11 -12.83
C GLU A 62 21.90 -21.03 -12.69
N THR A 63 21.82 -21.73 -11.56
CA THR A 63 20.81 -22.74 -11.28
C THR A 63 20.07 -22.35 -10.01
N PRO A 64 18.75 -22.06 -10.06
CA PRO A 64 17.97 -21.77 -8.87
C PRO A 64 18.02 -22.91 -7.86
N VAL A 65 18.01 -22.58 -6.56
CA VAL A 65 18.11 -23.58 -5.47
C VAL A 65 17.00 -24.65 -5.55
N HIS A 66 15.81 -24.30 -6.04
CA HIS A 66 14.67 -25.24 -6.14
C HIS A 66 14.78 -26.21 -7.33
N GLU A 67 15.71 -25.98 -8.26
CA GLU A 67 16.00 -26.89 -9.37
C GLU A 67 17.11 -27.90 -9.01
N LEU A 68 17.79 -27.71 -7.87
CA LEU A 68 18.81 -28.62 -7.40
C LEU A 68 18.20 -29.94 -6.91
N SER A 69 18.97 -31.02 -7.06
CA SER A 69 18.60 -32.32 -6.50
C SER A 69 18.51 -32.26 -4.97
N THR A 70 17.61 -33.07 -4.42
CA THR A 70 17.39 -33.16 -2.97
C THR A 70 18.70 -33.46 -2.24
N GLY A 71 19.03 -32.64 -1.25
CA GLY A 71 20.23 -32.80 -0.40
C GLY A 71 21.44 -31.98 -0.85
N TRP A 72 21.46 -31.42 -2.06
CA TRP A 72 22.58 -30.56 -2.52
C TRP A 72 22.63 -29.22 -1.78
N TRP A 73 21.46 -28.69 -1.43
CA TRP A 73 21.36 -27.43 -0.69
C TRP A 73 21.23 -27.66 0.82
N PRO A 74 21.97 -26.91 1.66
CA PRO A 74 21.93 -27.11 3.10
C PRO A 74 20.60 -26.61 3.67
N GLN A 75 20.05 -27.38 4.61
CA GLN A 75 18.86 -26.97 5.37
C GLN A 75 19.13 -25.71 6.20
N LEU A 76 18.07 -24.99 6.54
CA LEU A 76 18.17 -23.85 7.45
C LEU A 76 18.33 -24.35 8.89
N LEU A 77 19.25 -23.73 9.62
CA LEU A 77 19.34 -23.91 11.08
C LEU A 77 18.19 -23.14 11.76
N ASP A 78 17.79 -23.54 12.96
CA ASP A 78 16.70 -22.90 13.70
C ASP A 78 16.93 -21.38 13.89
N GLU A 79 18.16 -20.98 14.18
CA GLU A 79 18.55 -19.56 14.30
C GLU A 79 18.37 -18.80 12.97
N GLU A 80 18.65 -19.46 11.83
CA GLU A 80 18.49 -18.88 10.50
C GLU A 80 17.02 -18.78 10.10
N VAL A 81 16.19 -19.74 10.52
CA VAL A 81 14.73 -19.69 10.37
C VAL A 81 14.17 -18.52 11.15
N GLU A 82 14.55 -18.37 12.42
CA GLU A 82 14.10 -17.25 13.27
C GLU A 82 14.52 -15.90 12.68
N LEU A 83 15.74 -15.80 12.17
CA LEU A 83 16.25 -14.59 11.54
C LEU A 83 15.47 -14.24 10.27
N LEU A 84 15.17 -15.24 9.43
CA LEU A 84 14.38 -15.08 8.21
C LEU A 84 12.94 -14.67 8.53
N GLN A 85 12.33 -15.23 9.58
CA GLN A 85 11.00 -14.83 10.04
C GLN A 85 10.98 -13.37 10.49
N LYS A 86 11.97 -12.95 11.30
CA LYS A 86 12.11 -11.54 11.72
C LYS A 86 12.32 -10.62 10.51
N ALA A 87 13.14 -11.02 9.54
CA ALA A 87 13.36 -10.26 8.31
C ALA A 87 12.08 -10.13 7.47
N THR A 88 11.25 -11.18 7.42
CA THR A 88 9.96 -11.15 6.72
C THR A 88 9.03 -10.08 7.30
N LEU A 89 9.02 -9.90 8.63
CA LEU A 89 8.28 -8.81 9.27
C LEU A 89 8.79 -7.43 8.85
N VAL A 90 10.10 -7.27 8.68
CA VAL A 90 10.70 -6.01 8.19
C VAL A 90 10.25 -5.73 6.75
N ILE A 91 10.31 -6.74 5.87
CA ILE A 91 9.85 -6.62 4.47
C ILE A 91 8.37 -6.27 4.42
N ALA A 92 7.53 -6.96 5.20
CA ALA A 92 6.10 -6.71 5.25
C ALA A 92 5.78 -5.28 5.69
N ARG A 93 6.44 -4.78 6.75
CA ARG A 93 6.27 -3.39 7.21
C ARG A 93 6.69 -2.38 6.14
N ALA A 94 7.81 -2.62 5.47
CA ALA A 94 8.26 -1.77 4.37
C ALA A 94 7.27 -1.76 3.19
N GLY A 95 6.71 -2.92 2.85
CA GLY A 95 5.68 -3.04 1.81
C GLY A 95 4.39 -2.29 2.16
N VAL A 96 3.92 -2.39 3.40
CA VAL A 96 2.76 -1.62 3.90
C VAL A 96 3.04 -0.11 3.83
N ALA A 97 4.21 0.33 4.28
CA ALA A 97 4.59 1.74 4.24
C ALA A 97 4.64 2.28 2.80
N ALA A 98 5.19 1.51 1.86
CA ALA A 98 5.21 1.87 0.45
C ALA A 98 3.79 1.98 -0.13
N ALA A 99 2.91 1.01 0.13
CA ALA A 99 1.54 1.00 -0.35
C ALA A 99 0.68 2.13 0.24
N SER A 100 0.93 2.54 1.48
CA SER A 100 0.26 3.70 2.11
C SER A 100 0.83 5.05 1.63
N SER A 101 2.03 5.05 1.05
CA SER A 101 2.63 6.25 0.44
C SER A 101 2.30 6.40 -1.04
N ASP A 102 1.52 5.48 -1.60
CA ASP A 102 1.12 5.52 -3.00
C ASP A 102 0.26 6.78 -3.28
N PRO A 103 0.75 7.73 -4.10
CA PRO A 103 0.02 8.95 -4.39
C PRO A 103 -1.31 8.68 -5.10
N ASP A 104 -1.40 7.64 -5.94
CA ASP A 104 -2.62 7.33 -6.69
C ASP A 104 -3.72 6.86 -5.74
N ARG A 105 -3.37 5.99 -4.79
CA ARG A 105 -4.29 5.55 -3.74
C ARG A 105 -4.75 6.70 -2.83
N ARG A 106 -3.88 7.68 -2.57
CA ARG A 106 -4.25 8.89 -1.83
C ARG A 106 -5.21 9.77 -2.64
N LEU A 107 -5.01 9.89 -3.95
CA LEU A 107 -5.92 10.60 -4.85
C LEU A 107 -7.29 9.92 -4.91
N GLU A 108 -7.34 8.58 -5.01
CA GLU A 108 -8.60 7.82 -4.95
C GLU A 108 -9.39 8.10 -3.68
N HIS A 109 -8.73 8.09 -2.51
CA HIS A 109 -9.39 8.42 -1.24
C HIS A 109 -9.91 9.87 -1.21
N LEU A 110 -9.16 10.83 -1.77
CA LEU A 110 -9.60 12.23 -1.85
C LEU A 110 -10.81 12.41 -2.77
N VAL A 111 -10.82 11.71 -3.92
CA VAL A 111 -11.96 11.70 -4.84
C VAL A 111 -13.18 11.12 -4.14
N GLY A 112 -13.03 9.98 -3.46
CA GLY A 112 -14.10 9.35 -2.68
C GLY A 112 -14.67 10.29 -1.62
N ALA A 113 -13.82 10.96 -0.85
CA ALA A 113 -14.26 11.95 0.14
C ALA A 113 -15.03 13.13 -0.50
N GLY A 114 -14.63 13.57 -1.70
CA GLY A 114 -15.34 14.61 -2.45
C GLY A 114 -16.74 14.15 -2.91
N ASP A 115 -16.86 12.90 -3.35
CA ASP A 115 -18.15 12.32 -3.74
C ASP A 115 -19.07 12.12 -2.53
N GLU A 116 -18.53 11.66 -1.41
CA GLU A 116 -19.26 11.59 -0.13
C GLU A 116 -19.76 12.98 0.31
N MET A 117 -18.90 13.99 0.29
CA MET A 117 -19.27 15.36 0.66
C MET A 117 -20.37 15.92 -0.25
N ARG A 118 -20.32 15.64 -1.56
CA ARG A 118 -21.38 16.06 -2.50
C ARG A 118 -22.71 15.35 -2.23
N ALA A 119 -22.67 14.04 -1.95
CA ALA A 119 -23.86 13.27 -1.61
C ALA A 119 -24.49 13.77 -0.29
N THR A 120 -23.66 14.04 0.73
CA THR A 120 -24.11 14.64 1.99
C THR A 120 -24.69 16.02 1.79
N TRP A 121 -24.04 16.89 1.00
CA TRP A 121 -24.54 18.22 0.69
C TRP A 121 -25.93 18.15 0.05
N THR A 122 -26.08 17.36 -1.01
CA THR A 122 -27.35 17.20 -1.72
C THR A 122 -28.47 16.71 -0.79
N THR A 123 -28.14 15.81 0.14
CA THR A 123 -29.09 15.30 1.13
C THR A 123 -29.49 16.39 2.14
N LEU A 124 -28.52 17.12 2.70
CA LEU A 124 -28.78 18.18 3.66
C LEU A 124 -29.56 19.33 3.04
N GLU A 125 -29.18 19.75 1.84
CA GLU A 125 -29.86 20.76 1.04
C GLU A 125 -31.33 20.37 0.82
N ALA A 126 -31.59 19.16 0.31
CA ALA A 126 -32.96 18.68 0.11
C ALA A 126 -33.78 18.66 1.40
N ARG A 127 -33.16 18.28 2.54
CA ARG A 127 -33.81 18.33 3.85
C ARG A 127 -34.12 19.76 4.26
N VAL A 128 -33.18 20.69 4.14
CA VAL A 128 -33.43 22.10 4.50
C VAL A 128 -34.58 22.68 3.67
N ILE A 129 -34.61 22.40 2.36
CA ILE A 129 -35.69 22.83 1.47
C ILE A 129 -37.04 22.22 1.86
N GLU A 130 -37.07 20.91 2.13
CA GLU A 130 -38.28 20.20 2.57
C GLU A 130 -38.85 20.83 3.85
N TRP A 131 -37.99 21.09 4.83
CA TRP A 131 -38.40 21.72 6.09
C TRP A 131 -38.79 23.19 5.90
N ALA A 132 -38.10 23.93 5.02
CA ALA A 132 -38.45 25.31 4.68
C ALA A 132 -39.88 25.41 4.15
N GLY A 133 -40.25 24.50 3.23
CA GLY A 133 -41.60 24.46 2.64
C GLY A 133 -42.71 24.21 3.66
N LEU A 134 -42.42 23.60 4.82
CA LEU A 134 -43.41 23.45 5.90
C LEU A 134 -43.76 24.78 6.58
N PHE A 135 -42.79 25.70 6.67
CA PHE A 135 -42.96 26.99 7.35
C PHE A 135 -43.23 28.15 6.38
N LEU A 136 -42.85 28.00 5.11
CA LEU A 136 -43.02 28.97 4.03
C LEU A 136 -43.84 28.32 2.89
N PRO A 137 -45.15 28.15 3.06
CA PRO A 137 -45.97 27.29 2.19
C PRO A 137 -46.09 27.78 0.74
N GLU A 138 -45.85 29.07 0.48
CA GLU A 138 -45.92 29.67 -0.86
C GLU A 138 -44.54 29.82 -1.51
N ILE A 139 -43.48 29.27 -0.92
CA ILE A 139 -42.14 29.39 -1.48
C ILE A 139 -41.98 28.57 -2.78
N ASP A 140 -41.31 29.16 -3.77
CA ASP A 140 -40.89 28.46 -4.97
C ASP A 140 -39.65 27.60 -4.67
N LEU A 141 -39.88 26.36 -4.23
CA LEU A 141 -38.84 25.40 -3.81
C LEU A 141 -37.86 25.07 -4.96
N ASP A 142 -38.35 25.04 -6.20
CA ASP A 142 -37.54 24.65 -7.36
C ASP A 142 -36.76 25.84 -7.92
N GLY A 143 -37.41 27.02 -8.01
CA GLY A 143 -36.78 28.24 -8.52
C GLY A 143 -35.78 28.88 -7.55
N GLN A 144 -35.92 28.62 -6.23
CA GLN A 144 -35.04 29.18 -5.20
C GLN A 144 -34.18 28.15 -4.48
N ARG A 145 -34.07 26.94 -5.04
CA ARG A 145 -33.41 25.77 -4.42
C ARG A 145 -32.05 26.08 -3.78
N ASP A 146 -31.18 26.77 -4.53
CA ASP A 146 -29.81 27.10 -4.09
C ASP A 146 -29.76 28.25 -3.07
N GLY A 147 -30.78 29.12 -3.07
CA GLY A 147 -30.88 30.29 -2.20
C GLY A 147 -31.50 29.99 -0.83
N ILE A 148 -32.40 29.00 -0.76
CA ILE A 148 -33.11 28.63 0.47
C ILE A 148 -32.17 28.31 1.64
N PRO A 149 -31.14 27.45 1.49
CA PRO A 149 -30.25 27.13 2.61
C PRO A 149 -29.50 28.36 3.15
N ILE A 150 -29.07 29.26 2.27
CA ILE A 150 -28.34 30.49 2.64
C ILE A 150 -29.28 31.43 3.39
N ALA A 151 -30.46 31.71 2.84
CA ALA A 151 -31.45 32.59 3.46
C ALA A 151 -31.88 32.10 4.85
N ILE A 152 -32.05 30.79 5.03
CA ILE A 152 -32.37 30.21 6.34
C ILE A 152 -31.19 30.32 7.31
N ALA A 153 -29.96 30.11 6.85
CA ALA A 153 -28.77 30.20 7.69
C ALA A 153 -28.50 31.64 8.17
N GLU A 154 -28.83 32.64 7.36
CA GLU A 154 -28.63 34.07 7.68
C GLU A 154 -29.81 34.70 8.42
N ALA A 155 -31.00 34.09 8.36
CA ALA A 155 -32.20 34.64 8.97
C ALA A 155 -32.14 34.65 10.50
N THR A 156 -32.64 35.74 11.09
CA THR A 156 -32.81 35.86 12.54
C THR A 156 -34.22 35.50 13.01
N SER A 157 -35.17 35.35 12.09
CA SER A 157 -36.56 34.92 12.33
C SER A 157 -37.19 34.33 11.05
N LEU A 158 -38.35 33.69 11.18
CA LEU A 158 -39.06 33.12 10.03
C LEU A 158 -39.51 34.22 9.04
N GLU A 159 -39.91 35.38 9.55
CA GLU A 159 -40.33 36.54 8.75
C GLU A 159 -39.15 37.11 7.95
N SER A 160 -37.95 37.15 8.56
CA SER A 160 -36.73 37.57 7.87
C SER A 160 -36.34 36.61 6.75
N ALA A 161 -36.50 35.30 6.97
CA ALA A 161 -36.30 34.30 5.92
C ALA A 161 -37.33 34.44 4.79
N ALA A 162 -38.60 34.68 5.13
CA ALA A 162 -39.68 34.88 4.18
C ALA A 162 -39.44 36.13 3.30
N GLU A 163 -39.01 37.24 3.90
CA GLU A 163 -38.66 38.47 3.18
C GLU A 163 -37.51 38.25 2.20
N ALA A 164 -36.44 37.58 2.64
CA ALA A 164 -35.28 37.25 1.82
C ALA A 164 -35.61 36.32 0.64
N LEU A 165 -36.57 35.41 0.83
CA LEU A 165 -37.04 34.45 -0.17
C LEU A 165 -38.27 34.97 -0.95
N HIS A 166 -38.64 36.24 -0.74
CA HIS A 166 -39.78 36.89 -1.40
C HIS A 166 -41.09 36.09 -1.29
N THR A 167 -41.35 35.53 -0.11
CA THR A 167 -42.52 34.72 0.21
C THR A 167 -43.17 35.19 1.52
N VAL A 168 -44.25 34.53 1.93
CA VAL A 168 -44.96 34.80 3.20
C VAL A 168 -44.71 33.68 4.20
N SER A 169 -44.50 34.07 5.46
CA SER A 169 -44.39 33.12 6.57
C SER A 169 -45.75 32.55 6.96
N SER A 170 -45.80 31.26 7.31
CA SER A 170 -46.97 30.70 7.97
C SER A 170 -47.29 31.46 9.28
N PRO A 171 -48.58 31.62 9.63
CA PRO A 171 -49.00 32.23 10.89
C PRO A 171 -48.66 31.39 12.14
#